data_AF-A0A2W7NHB2-F1
#
_entry.id   AF-A0A2W7NHB2-F1
#
_cell.length_a   1.000
_cell.length_b   1.000
_cell.length_c   1.000
_cell.angle_alpha   90.00
_cell.angle_beta   90.00
_cell.angle_gamma   90.00
#
_symmetry.space_group_name_H-M   'P 1'
#
loop_
_entity.id
_entity.type
_entity.pdbx_description
1 polymer ?
#
loop_
_entity_poly.entity_id
_entity_poly.type
_entity_poly.pdbx_seq_one_letter_code
_entity_poly.pdbx_strand_id
1 'polypeptide(L)'
;MSLRDLPEIRAERLPTVCAFEPDADAVERWNAAIKAEADDDQSISILEVIGEDFWTGGGVTSKRISAALRAIGDRDVIVNLNSPGGDFFEGVAIYNALRAHPRKVTVRILGLAASAASVIAMAGDDIQIGKAGFLMVHNAWVVAIGNRHDLAEAAATMEPFDDAMATVYSDRAGATKVQAAEWMDNETWFNGEQAVAAGLADGYLPADAVHEDKTKAESLRGVNATRRVDAQLAKTGMPRSERRALLAEAKGGMRDAVPTVTHDADEIAALIQGLRSTIAS
;
A
#
# COMPACT_ATOMS: atom_id res chain seq x y z
N MET A 1 -17.78 -10.05 12.59
CA MET A 1 -18.27 -9.71 11.25
C MET A 1 -18.70 -8.27 11.28
N SER A 2 -18.19 -7.49 10.33
CA SER A 2 -18.56 -6.10 10.05
C SER A 2 -20.07 -5.90 10.04
N LEU A 3 -20.50 -4.68 10.37
CA LEU A 3 -21.90 -4.27 10.33
C LEU A 3 -22.41 -4.07 8.89
N ARG A 4 -21.51 -4.04 7.91
CA ARG A 4 -21.80 -4.04 6.47
C ARG A 4 -21.52 -5.43 5.88
N ASP A 5 -22.29 -5.80 4.86
CA ASP A 5 -22.00 -6.98 4.05
C ASP A 5 -20.88 -6.64 3.07
N LEU A 6 -19.65 -6.72 3.56
CA LEU A 6 -18.46 -6.43 2.77
C LEU A 6 -18.05 -7.70 1.98
N PRO A 7 -17.44 -7.63 0.80
CA PRO A 7 -16.89 -8.81 0.11
C PRO A 7 -15.57 -9.31 0.73
N GLU A 8 -15.31 -10.62 0.72
CA GLU A 8 -13.98 -11.17 1.08
C GLU A 8 -13.05 -11.09 -0.13
N ILE A 9 -11.83 -10.59 0.04
CA ILE A 9 -10.80 -10.67 -1.01
C ILE A 9 -9.96 -11.92 -0.77
N ARG A 10 -10.01 -12.88 -1.69
CA ARG A 10 -9.17 -14.08 -1.65
C ARG A 10 -7.93 -13.85 -2.49
N ALA A 11 -6.86 -13.44 -1.84
CA ALA A 11 -5.57 -13.22 -2.48
C ALA A 11 -4.57 -14.27 -1.98
N GLU A 12 -4.34 -15.33 -2.77
CA GLU A 12 -3.22 -16.24 -2.52
C GLU A 12 -1.95 -15.58 -3.05
N ARG A 13 -0.90 -15.55 -2.22
CA ARG A 13 0.38 -14.94 -2.61
C ARG A 13 1.00 -15.78 -3.72
N LEU A 14 1.18 -15.16 -4.89
CA LEU A 14 1.74 -15.85 -6.04
C LEU A 14 3.28 -15.87 -5.97
N PRO A 15 3.92 -17.00 -6.31
CA PRO A 15 5.37 -17.16 -6.13
C PRO A 15 6.22 -16.26 -7.04
N THR A 16 5.68 -15.81 -8.16
CA THR A 16 6.46 -15.29 -9.30
C THR A 16 6.36 -13.78 -9.50
N VAL A 17 5.56 -13.08 -8.69
CA VAL A 17 5.31 -11.65 -8.86
C VAL A 17 6.29 -10.85 -8.01
N CYS A 18 7.25 -10.20 -8.67
CA CYS A 18 8.30 -9.44 -8.02
C CYS A 18 7.95 -7.94 -7.92
N ALA A 19 8.13 -7.43 -6.70
CA ALA A 19 8.14 -6.03 -6.25
C ALA A 19 6.78 -5.42 -5.85
N PHE A 20 6.73 -5.06 -4.55
CA PHE A 20 5.62 -4.46 -3.81
C PHE A 20 5.92 -2.99 -3.47
N GLU A 21 6.38 -2.22 -4.46
CA GLU A 21 6.76 -0.82 -4.21
C GLU A 21 5.51 0.07 -4.29
N PRO A 22 5.31 0.98 -3.31
CA PRO A 22 4.23 1.95 -3.40
C PRO A 22 4.40 2.84 -4.63
N ASP A 23 3.27 3.25 -5.21
CA ASP A 23 3.24 4.12 -6.38
C ASP A 23 4.03 5.44 -6.14
N ALA A 24 4.74 5.90 -7.16
CA ALA A 24 5.64 7.05 -7.04
C ALA A 24 4.89 8.35 -6.76
N ASP A 25 3.76 8.55 -7.43
CA ASP A 25 2.92 9.75 -7.30
C ASP A 25 2.20 9.73 -5.94
N ALA A 26 1.80 8.55 -5.47
CA ALA A 26 1.28 8.34 -4.12
C ALA A 26 2.31 8.71 -3.04
N VAL A 27 3.56 8.28 -3.19
CA VAL A 27 4.64 8.64 -2.27
C VAL A 27 4.94 10.14 -2.29
N GLU A 28 4.82 10.80 -3.44
CA GLU A 28 5.05 12.25 -3.56
C GLU A 28 3.97 13.08 -2.86
N ARG A 29 2.70 12.67 -2.97
CA ARG A 29 1.57 13.37 -2.34
C ARG A 29 1.39 13.02 -0.86
N TRP A 30 2.09 12.01 -0.37
CA TRP A 30 1.98 11.56 1.01
C TRP A 30 2.78 12.43 2.00
N ASN A 31 2.07 13.09 2.90
CA ASN A 31 2.65 13.73 4.07
C ASN A 31 2.59 12.79 5.29
N ALA A 32 3.69 12.09 5.55
CA ALA A 32 3.81 11.12 6.65
C ALA A 32 3.80 11.73 8.07
N ALA A 33 3.81 13.06 8.19
CA ALA A 33 3.71 13.77 9.46
C ALA A 33 2.28 13.88 9.99
N ILE A 34 1.29 13.68 9.11
CA ILE A 34 -0.12 13.73 9.48
C ILE A 34 -0.46 12.50 10.33
N LYS A 35 -0.98 12.76 11.52
CA LYS A 35 -1.45 11.78 12.51
C LYS A 35 -2.72 12.26 13.20
N ALA A 36 -3.38 11.38 13.94
CA ALA A 36 -4.54 11.75 14.74
C ALA A 36 -4.12 12.64 15.92
N GLU A 37 -4.98 13.57 16.33
CA GLU A 37 -4.74 14.46 17.49
C GLU A 37 -4.66 13.66 18.80
N ALA A 38 -5.54 12.67 18.95
CA ALA A 38 -5.56 11.76 20.10
C ALA A 38 -5.40 10.31 19.66
N ASP A 39 -4.67 9.54 20.46
CA ASP A 39 -4.57 8.08 20.36
C ASP A 39 -5.29 7.50 21.59
N ASP A 40 -6.34 6.72 21.36
CA ASP A 40 -7.11 6.04 22.38
C ASP A 40 -6.73 4.55 22.43
N ASP A 41 -7.23 3.81 23.41
CA ASP A 41 -6.92 2.38 23.54
C ASP A 41 -7.72 1.50 22.56
N GLN A 42 -8.57 2.11 21.72
CA GLN A 42 -9.37 1.51 20.67
C GLN A 42 -8.84 1.88 19.27
N SER A 43 -7.77 2.68 19.18
CA SER A 43 -7.25 3.18 17.92
C SER A 43 -6.10 2.34 17.37
N ILE A 44 -6.10 2.19 16.06
CA ILE A 44 -5.07 1.56 15.27
C ILE A 44 -4.55 2.58 14.27
N SER A 45 -3.25 2.86 14.33
CA SER A 45 -2.60 3.83 13.44
C SER A 45 -1.95 3.15 12.23
N ILE A 46 -2.43 3.47 11.04
CA ILE A 46 -1.89 3.10 9.72
C ILE A 46 -1.30 4.36 9.08
N LEU A 47 -0.11 4.74 9.51
CA LEU A 47 0.53 6.02 9.18
C LEU A 47 1.85 5.86 8.40
N GLU A 48 2.05 4.69 7.80
CA GLU A 48 3.26 4.29 7.07
C GLU A 48 2.89 3.47 5.83
N VAL A 49 3.89 3.09 5.03
CA VAL A 49 3.72 2.18 3.89
C VAL A 49 3.13 0.84 4.36
N ILE A 50 2.26 0.24 3.56
CA ILE A 50 1.70 -1.08 3.83
C ILE A 50 2.74 -2.16 3.51
N GLY A 51 2.89 -3.12 4.41
CA GLY A 51 3.96 -4.12 4.39
C GLY A 51 5.23 -3.68 5.10
N GLU A 52 6.27 -4.51 5.06
CA GLU A 52 7.58 -4.20 5.65
C GLU A 52 8.33 -3.17 4.81
N ASP A 53 8.77 -2.09 5.46
CA ASP A 53 9.50 -1.03 4.80
C ASP A 53 10.99 -1.09 5.15
N PHE A 54 11.75 -1.74 4.27
CA PHE A 54 13.21 -1.89 4.41
C PHE A 54 13.99 -0.57 4.40
N TRP A 55 13.38 0.56 4.01
CA TRP A 55 14.04 1.87 4.05
C TRP A 55 14.07 2.49 5.44
N THR A 56 12.99 2.32 6.19
CA THR A 56 12.85 2.92 7.54
C THR A 56 12.97 1.88 8.64
N GLY A 57 12.91 0.59 8.31
CA GLY A 57 12.74 -0.50 9.27
C GLY A 57 11.34 -0.55 9.89
N GLY A 58 10.41 0.26 9.38
CA GLY A 58 9.02 0.35 9.83
C GLY A 58 8.05 -0.33 8.88
N GLY A 59 6.88 0.28 8.71
CA GLY A 59 5.79 -0.23 7.88
C GLY A 59 4.61 -0.76 8.71
N VAL A 60 3.51 -1.02 8.00
CA VAL A 60 2.27 -1.53 8.60
C VAL A 60 1.97 -2.91 8.03
N THR A 61 2.16 -3.93 8.86
CA THR A 61 1.88 -5.33 8.50
C THR A 61 0.57 -5.83 9.10
N SER A 62 -0.05 -6.80 8.43
CA SER A 62 -1.20 -7.57 8.89
C SER A 62 -0.97 -8.19 10.27
N LYS A 63 0.26 -8.64 10.57
CA LYS A 63 0.66 -9.13 11.90
C LYS A 63 0.49 -8.07 12.98
N ARG A 64 0.94 -6.84 12.72
CA ARG A 64 0.82 -5.70 13.64
C ARG A 64 -0.65 -5.33 13.86
N ILE A 65 -1.43 -5.23 12.79
CA ILE A 65 -2.86 -4.91 12.89
C ILE A 65 -3.63 -6.01 13.63
N SER A 66 -3.38 -7.27 13.32
CA SER A 66 -4.00 -8.40 14.02
C SER A 66 -3.66 -8.43 15.51
N ALA A 67 -2.44 -8.03 15.90
CA ALA A 67 -2.07 -7.91 17.31
C ALA A 67 -2.83 -6.79 18.00
N ALA A 68 -3.00 -5.63 17.34
CA ALA A 68 -3.78 -4.52 17.86
C ALA A 68 -5.27 -4.88 18.02
N LEU A 69 -5.87 -5.53 17.01
CA LEU A 69 -7.26 -6.01 17.08
C LEU A 69 -7.47 -6.98 18.26
N ARG A 70 -6.54 -7.91 18.48
CA ARG A 70 -6.60 -8.80 19.66
C ARG A 70 -6.50 -8.05 20.98
N ALA A 71 -5.68 -7.00 21.05
CA ALA A 71 -5.53 -6.17 22.25
C ALA A 71 -6.79 -5.34 22.53
N ILE A 72 -7.45 -4.82 21.48
CA ILE A 72 -8.70 -4.06 21.61
C ILE A 72 -9.84 -4.97 22.06
N GLY A 73 -9.87 -6.22 21.56
CA GLY A 73 -10.86 -7.21 21.92
C GLY A 73 -12.24 -6.91 21.33
N ASP A 74 -13.30 -7.24 22.07
CA ASP A 74 -14.68 -7.14 21.61
C ASP A 74 -15.25 -5.70 21.78
N ARG A 75 -14.54 -4.71 21.24
CA ARG A 75 -14.91 -3.28 21.30
C ARG A 75 -14.85 -2.66 19.91
N ASP A 76 -15.53 -1.53 19.75
CA ASP A 76 -15.41 -0.72 18.53
C ASP A 76 -13.94 -0.31 18.30
N VAL A 77 -13.57 -0.18 17.02
CA VAL A 77 -12.20 0.10 16.57
C VAL A 77 -12.19 1.38 15.76
N ILE A 78 -11.19 2.21 15.98
CA ILE A 78 -10.91 3.39 15.16
C ILE A 78 -9.60 3.15 14.39
N VAL A 79 -9.64 3.20 13.07
CA VAL A 79 -8.45 3.09 12.22
C VAL A 79 -8.07 4.48 11.71
N ASN A 80 -6.98 5.03 12.21
CA ASN A 80 -6.42 6.29 11.77
C ASN A 80 -5.47 6.04 10.59
N LEU A 81 -5.87 6.46 9.39
CA LEU A 81 -5.22 6.07 8.13
C LEU A 81 -4.62 7.29 7.41
N ASN A 82 -3.33 7.18 7.11
CA ASN A 82 -2.57 8.10 6.28
C ASN A 82 -1.40 7.34 5.62
N SER A 83 -1.65 6.72 4.48
CA SER A 83 -0.69 5.82 3.84
C SER A 83 -0.75 5.92 2.30
N PRO A 84 0.42 5.84 1.62
CA PRO A 84 0.50 5.81 0.17
C PRO A 84 0.21 4.41 -0.41
N GLY A 85 -0.16 3.44 0.43
CA GLY A 85 -0.26 2.04 0.03
C GLY A 85 1.07 1.30 0.20
N GLY A 86 1.29 0.25 -0.60
CA GLY A 86 2.46 -0.62 -0.49
C GLY A 86 2.10 -2.05 -0.91
N ASP A 87 2.50 -3.03 -0.09
CA ASP A 87 2.24 -4.44 -0.35
C ASP A 87 0.74 -4.73 -0.36
N PHE A 88 0.26 -5.20 -1.52
CA PHE A 88 -1.15 -5.48 -1.75
C PHE A 88 -1.66 -6.66 -0.90
N PHE A 89 -0.86 -7.71 -0.73
CA PHE A 89 -1.29 -8.89 0.02
C PHE A 89 -1.38 -8.60 1.52
N GLU A 90 -0.45 -7.81 2.06
CA GLU A 90 -0.56 -7.26 3.41
C GLU A 90 -1.80 -6.37 3.54
N GLY A 91 -2.08 -5.55 2.52
CA GLY A 91 -3.30 -4.74 2.45
C GLY A 91 -4.58 -5.56 2.50
N VAL A 92 -4.68 -6.62 1.69
CA VAL A 92 -5.80 -7.56 1.68
C VAL A 92 -5.94 -8.29 3.00
N ALA A 93 -4.84 -8.74 3.60
CA ALA A 93 -4.87 -9.40 4.90
C ALA A 93 -5.36 -8.45 6.01
N ILE A 94 -4.94 -7.18 5.98
CA ILE A 94 -5.42 -6.13 6.90
C ILE A 94 -6.92 -5.87 6.66
N TYR A 95 -7.33 -5.68 5.41
CA TYR A 95 -8.74 -5.52 5.03
C TYR A 95 -9.58 -6.67 5.59
N ASN A 96 -9.16 -7.91 5.34
CA ASN A 96 -9.84 -9.13 5.79
C ASN A 96 -9.92 -9.24 7.32
N ALA A 97 -8.87 -8.84 8.03
CA ALA A 97 -8.88 -8.82 9.49
C ALA A 97 -9.86 -7.79 10.05
N LEU A 98 -9.91 -6.59 9.46
CA LEU A 98 -10.81 -5.52 9.88
C LEU A 98 -12.28 -5.86 9.61
N ARG A 99 -12.63 -6.33 8.40
CA ARG A 99 -14.01 -6.76 8.08
C ARG A 99 -14.50 -7.92 8.97
N ALA A 100 -13.59 -8.75 9.47
CA ALA A 100 -13.93 -9.91 10.29
C ALA A 100 -14.22 -9.52 11.74
N HIS A 101 -13.76 -8.34 12.17
CA HIS A 101 -13.98 -7.80 13.50
C HIS A 101 -15.48 -7.82 13.88
N PRO A 102 -15.87 -8.22 15.10
CA PRO A 102 -17.29 -8.33 15.49
C PRO A 102 -17.97 -7.01 15.84
N ARG A 103 -17.21 -5.92 15.98
CA ARG A 103 -17.70 -4.60 16.39
C ARG A 103 -17.47 -3.56 15.30
N LYS A 104 -18.00 -2.35 15.53
CA LYS A 104 -17.93 -1.27 14.54
C LYS A 104 -16.47 -0.92 14.26
N VAL A 105 -16.09 -0.88 12.99
CA VAL A 105 -14.81 -0.35 12.52
C VAL A 105 -15.04 1.02 11.91
N THR A 106 -14.48 2.06 12.51
CA THR A 106 -14.49 3.42 11.93
C THR A 106 -13.14 3.71 11.31
N VAL A 107 -13.08 3.97 10.01
CA VAL A 107 -11.84 4.38 9.33
C VAL A 107 -11.82 5.88 9.19
N ARG A 108 -10.71 6.50 9.60
CA ARG A 108 -10.45 7.94 9.51
C ARG A 108 -9.29 8.20 8.56
N ILE A 109 -9.58 8.63 7.34
CA ILE A 109 -8.59 9.04 6.35
C ILE A 109 -8.14 10.47 6.70
N LEU A 110 -7.03 10.57 7.42
CA LEU A 110 -6.52 11.83 7.96
C LEU A 110 -5.89 12.71 6.86
N GLY A 111 -5.21 12.07 5.91
CA GLY A 111 -4.49 12.75 4.83
C GLY A 111 -4.61 12.00 3.52
N LEU A 112 -4.05 10.78 3.46
CA LEU A 112 -4.03 9.98 2.23
C LEU A 112 -4.45 8.52 2.47
N ALA A 113 -5.29 8.00 1.58
CA ALA A 113 -5.55 6.57 1.41
C ALA A 113 -5.31 6.19 -0.06
N ALA A 114 -4.11 5.76 -0.42
CA ALA A 114 -3.79 5.40 -1.81
C ALA A 114 -3.50 3.91 -1.97
N SER A 115 -3.82 3.35 -3.15
CA SER A 115 -3.47 1.96 -3.51
C SER A 115 -3.96 0.96 -2.44
N ALA A 116 -3.13 0.05 -1.95
CA ALA A 116 -3.49 -0.92 -0.91
C ALA A 116 -4.14 -0.28 0.35
N ALA A 117 -3.80 0.98 0.68
CA ALA A 117 -4.42 1.69 1.80
C ALA A 117 -5.86 2.13 1.51
N SER A 118 -6.22 2.41 0.25
CA SER A 118 -7.62 2.66 -0.11
C SER A 118 -8.45 1.39 -0.01
N VAL A 119 -7.90 0.22 -0.38
CA VAL A 119 -8.55 -1.09 -0.14
C VAL A 119 -8.79 -1.30 1.36
N ILE A 120 -7.78 -1.09 2.21
CA ILE A 120 -7.93 -1.17 3.68
C ILE A 120 -9.05 -0.25 4.18
N ALA A 121 -9.13 0.98 3.65
CA ALA A 121 -10.16 1.92 4.07
C ALA A 121 -11.57 1.39 3.81
N MET A 122 -11.77 0.61 2.74
CA MET A 122 -13.06 -0.02 2.43
C MET A 122 -13.48 -1.11 3.42
N ALA A 123 -12.67 -1.43 4.44
CA ALA A 123 -13.06 -2.33 5.53
C ALA A 123 -13.91 -1.64 6.62
N GLY A 124 -14.01 -0.32 6.62
CA GLY A 124 -14.72 0.43 7.66
C GLY A 124 -16.24 0.30 7.56
N ASP A 125 -16.94 0.13 8.67
CA ASP A 125 -18.40 0.30 8.71
C ASP A 125 -18.79 1.77 8.47
N ASP A 126 -17.93 2.68 8.93
CA ASP A 126 -18.04 4.14 8.80
C ASP A 126 -16.69 4.71 8.36
N ILE A 127 -16.65 5.36 7.21
CA ILE A 127 -15.44 5.91 6.59
C ILE A 127 -15.52 7.44 6.58
N GLN A 128 -14.60 8.07 7.29
CA GLN A 128 -14.52 9.51 7.43
C GLN A 128 -13.25 10.01 6.76
N ILE A 129 -13.35 11.08 5.96
CA ILE A 129 -12.19 11.66 5.26
C ILE A 129 -11.99 13.13 5.63
N GLY A 130 -10.75 13.56 5.79
CA GLY A 130 -10.42 14.97 5.92
C GLY A 130 -10.91 15.75 4.68
N LYS A 131 -11.39 16.99 4.84
CA LYS A 131 -11.80 17.81 3.68
C LYS A 131 -10.69 18.01 2.66
N ALA A 132 -9.46 18.14 3.14
CA ALA A 132 -8.25 18.23 2.31
C ALA A 132 -7.57 16.86 2.10
N GLY A 133 -8.24 15.77 2.49
CA GLY A 133 -7.76 14.41 2.32
C GLY A 133 -7.97 13.90 0.90
N PHE A 134 -7.24 12.85 0.55
CA PHE A 134 -7.30 12.20 -0.75
C PHE A 134 -7.45 10.69 -0.60
N LEU A 135 -8.22 10.10 -1.52
CA LEU A 135 -8.30 8.67 -1.76
C LEU A 135 -7.89 8.40 -3.20
N MET A 136 -7.01 7.42 -3.43
CA MET A 136 -6.58 7.01 -4.76
C MET A 136 -6.79 5.51 -4.96
N VAL A 137 -7.37 5.17 -6.11
CA VAL A 137 -7.59 3.79 -6.55
C VAL A 137 -6.89 3.59 -7.88
N HIS A 138 -6.31 2.40 -8.07
CA HIS A 138 -5.64 1.98 -9.28
C HIS A 138 -5.58 0.45 -9.34
N ASN A 139 -5.24 -0.10 -10.50
CA ASN A 139 -5.04 -1.54 -10.67
C ASN A 139 -3.83 -2.06 -9.88
N ALA A 140 -3.77 -3.38 -9.69
CA ALA A 140 -2.60 -4.03 -9.15
C ALA A 140 -1.38 -3.74 -10.03
N TRP A 141 -0.27 -3.37 -9.40
CA TRP A 141 0.95 -2.99 -10.10
C TRP A 141 2.12 -3.84 -9.63
N VAL A 142 2.90 -4.33 -10.60
CA VAL A 142 4.00 -5.26 -10.39
C VAL A 142 5.14 -4.96 -11.36
N VAL A 143 6.35 -5.41 -11.04
CA VAL A 143 7.47 -5.39 -11.99
C VAL A 143 7.68 -6.81 -12.54
N ALA A 144 7.30 -7.02 -13.80
CA ALA A 144 7.53 -8.27 -14.51
C ALA A 144 8.71 -8.13 -15.50
N ILE A 145 9.59 -9.13 -15.54
CA ILE A 145 10.71 -9.20 -16.49
C ILE A 145 10.67 -10.57 -17.16
N GLY A 146 10.61 -10.60 -18.48
CA GLY A 146 10.58 -11.83 -19.24
C GLY A 146 10.23 -11.61 -20.70
N ASN A 147 10.02 -12.70 -21.42
CA ASN A 147 9.55 -12.68 -22.79
C ASN A 147 8.04 -12.42 -22.86
N ARG A 148 7.48 -12.33 -24.08
CA ARG A 148 6.04 -12.03 -24.30
C ARG A 148 5.08 -12.95 -23.53
N HIS A 149 5.46 -14.21 -23.28
CA HIS A 149 4.63 -15.18 -22.56
C HIS A 149 4.62 -14.86 -21.07
N ASP A 150 5.78 -14.54 -20.50
CA ASP A 150 5.92 -14.17 -19.08
C ASP A 150 5.14 -12.88 -18.78
N LEU A 151 5.18 -11.89 -19.68
CA LEU A 151 4.43 -10.63 -19.52
C LEU A 151 2.91 -10.84 -19.66
N ALA A 152 2.48 -11.71 -20.57
CA ALA A 152 1.06 -12.05 -20.72
C ALA A 152 0.54 -12.84 -19.50
N GLU A 153 1.36 -13.75 -18.96
CA GLU A 153 1.05 -14.49 -17.74
C GLU A 153 0.97 -13.55 -16.52
N ALA A 154 1.89 -12.59 -16.40
CA ALA A 154 1.84 -11.58 -15.34
C ALA A 154 0.57 -10.72 -15.40
N ALA A 155 0.13 -10.32 -16.61
CA ALA A 155 -1.12 -9.59 -16.79
C ALA A 155 -2.33 -10.44 -16.39
N ALA A 156 -2.45 -11.67 -16.93
CA ALA A 156 -3.53 -12.60 -16.59
C ALA A 156 -3.57 -12.95 -15.10
N THR A 157 -2.40 -12.95 -14.46
CA THR A 157 -2.24 -13.14 -13.02
C THR A 157 -2.84 -11.99 -12.20
N MET A 158 -2.79 -10.76 -12.71
CA MET A 158 -3.30 -9.58 -12.00
C MET A 158 -4.83 -9.44 -12.11
N GLU A 159 -5.43 -9.92 -13.21
CA GLU A 159 -6.87 -9.77 -13.49
C GLU A 159 -7.79 -10.16 -12.32
N PRO A 160 -7.60 -11.29 -11.61
CA PRO A 160 -8.48 -11.65 -10.49
C PRO A 160 -8.38 -10.69 -9.30
N PHE A 161 -7.22 -10.06 -9.10
CA PHE A 161 -7.04 -9.08 -8.03
C PHE A 161 -7.70 -7.76 -8.37
N ASP A 162 -7.58 -7.31 -9.63
CA ASP A 162 -8.26 -6.13 -10.14
C ASP A 162 -9.78 -6.30 -10.06
N ASP A 163 -10.28 -7.47 -10.47
CA ASP A 163 -11.69 -7.84 -10.39
C ASP A 163 -12.22 -7.83 -8.93
N ALA A 164 -11.42 -8.34 -7.98
CA ALA A 164 -11.77 -8.31 -6.57
C ALA A 164 -11.78 -6.89 -5.99
N MET A 165 -10.79 -6.06 -6.33
CA MET A 165 -10.75 -4.65 -5.92
C MET A 165 -11.91 -3.84 -6.51
N ALA A 166 -12.22 -4.02 -7.80
CA ALA A 166 -13.36 -3.38 -8.44
C ALA A 166 -14.67 -3.74 -7.74
N THR A 167 -14.82 -5.01 -7.31
CA THR A 167 -15.97 -5.45 -6.51
C THR A 167 -16.05 -4.67 -5.19
N VAL A 168 -14.95 -4.63 -4.43
CA VAL A 168 -14.88 -3.91 -3.14
C VAL A 168 -15.25 -2.44 -3.27
N TYR A 169 -14.71 -1.73 -4.27
CA TYR A 169 -15.02 -0.34 -4.50
C TYR A 169 -16.46 -0.14 -4.97
N SER A 170 -16.96 -0.99 -5.87
CA SER A 170 -18.32 -0.89 -6.39
C SER A 170 -19.36 -1.13 -5.30
N ASP A 171 -19.17 -2.15 -4.46
CA ASP A 171 -20.05 -2.47 -3.33
C ASP A 171 -20.06 -1.34 -2.30
N ARG A 172 -18.89 -0.72 -2.05
CA ARG A 172 -18.80 0.43 -1.15
C ARG A 172 -19.54 1.65 -1.71
N ALA A 173 -19.24 1.99 -2.96
CA ALA A 173 -19.73 3.19 -3.61
C ALA A 173 -21.22 3.11 -3.99
N GLY A 174 -21.80 1.90 -4.04
CA GLY A 174 -23.06 1.66 -4.73
C GLY A 174 -22.97 1.92 -6.24
N ALA A 175 -21.76 1.81 -6.80
CA ALA A 175 -21.47 2.01 -8.21
C ALA A 175 -21.55 0.67 -8.97
N THR A 176 -21.50 0.73 -10.30
CA THR A 176 -21.32 -0.50 -11.08
C THR A 176 -19.87 -0.96 -11.00
N LYS A 177 -19.64 -2.28 -11.07
CA LYS A 177 -18.27 -2.82 -11.12
C LYS A 177 -17.47 -2.30 -12.32
N VAL A 178 -18.14 -2.05 -13.45
CA VAL A 178 -17.53 -1.43 -14.64
C VAL A 178 -17.02 -0.02 -14.32
N GLN A 179 -17.82 0.79 -13.64
CA GLN A 179 -17.42 2.14 -13.24
C GLN A 179 -16.25 2.11 -12.23
N ALA A 180 -16.26 1.17 -11.29
CA ALA A 180 -15.15 0.99 -10.36
C ALA A 180 -13.85 0.56 -11.08
N ALA A 181 -13.96 -0.34 -12.05
CA ALA A 181 -12.82 -0.73 -12.90
C ALA A 181 -12.30 0.47 -13.71
N GLU A 182 -13.19 1.29 -14.28
CA GLU A 182 -12.78 2.53 -14.98
C GLU A 182 -12.05 3.50 -14.05
N TRP A 183 -12.44 3.61 -12.77
CA TRP A 183 -11.68 4.42 -11.82
C TRP A 183 -10.26 3.89 -11.61
N MET A 184 -10.12 2.57 -11.54
CA MET A 184 -8.83 1.91 -11.33
C MET A 184 -7.93 2.00 -12.57
N ASP A 185 -8.49 1.79 -13.77
CA ASP A 185 -7.77 1.95 -15.04
C ASP A 185 -7.22 3.36 -15.24
N ASN A 186 -7.95 4.37 -14.74
CA ASN A 186 -7.57 5.78 -14.85
C ASN A 186 -6.68 6.28 -13.70
N GLU A 187 -6.30 5.42 -12.74
CA GLU A 187 -5.58 5.81 -11.51
C GLU A 187 -6.26 6.99 -10.80
N THR A 188 -7.55 6.85 -10.52
CA THR A 188 -8.39 7.98 -10.12
C THR A 188 -8.08 8.49 -8.71
N TRP A 189 -7.94 9.81 -8.62
CA TRP A 189 -7.78 10.55 -7.37
C TRP A 189 -9.07 11.26 -6.97
N PHE A 190 -9.59 10.91 -5.80
CA PHE A 190 -10.75 11.55 -5.18
C PHE A 190 -10.27 12.44 -4.03
N ASN A 191 -10.54 13.75 -4.10
CA ASN A 191 -10.46 14.59 -2.91
C ASN A 191 -11.60 14.25 -1.93
N GLY A 192 -11.56 14.79 -0.70
CA GLY A 192 -12.55 14.47 0.33
C GLY A 192 -14.01 14.65 -0.10
N GLU A 193 -14.33 15.71 -0.85
CA GLU A 193 -15.67 15.94 -1.37
C GLU A 193 -16.07 14.91 -2.43
N GLN A 194 -15.18 14.63 -3.37
CA GLN A 194 -15.39 13.64 -4.42
C GLN A 194 -15.51 12.23 -3.84
N ALA A 195 -14.75 11.88 -2.80
CA ALA A 195 -14.81 10.58 -2.16
C ALA A 195 -16.17 10.35 -1.48
N VAL A 196 -16.70 11.37 -0.80
CA VAL A 196 -18.05 11.33 -0.22
C VAL A 196 -19.11 11.26 -1.32
N ALA A 197 -18.99 12.10 -2.35
CA ALA A 197 -19.94 12.12 -3.47
C ALA A 197 -19.96 10.80 -4.26
N ALA A 198 -18.81 10.13 -4.39
CA ALA A 198 -18.68 8.82 -5.02
C ALA A 198 -19.07 7.65 -4.11
N GLY A 199 -19.45 7.89 -2.85
CA GLY A 199 -19.80 6.84 -1.89
C GLY A 199 -18.61 6.05 -1.34
N LEU A 200 -17.38 6.47 -1.62
CA LEU A 200 -16.15 5.86 -1.09
C LEU A 200 -15.84 6.31 0.36
N ALA A 201 -16.51 7.36 0.83
CA ALA A 201 -16.53 7.79 2.22
C ALA A 201 -17.96 8.14 2.66
N ASP A 202 -18.28 7.93 3.93
CA ASP A 202 -19.60 8.21 4.51
C ASP A 202 -19.71 9.67 5.02
N GLY A 203 -18.59 10.35 5.29
CA GLY A 203 -18.59 11.74 5.72
C GLY A 203 -17.22 12.36 5.97
N TYR A 204 -17.22 13.56 6.56
CA TYR A 204 -16.00 14.29 6.87
C TYR A 204 -15.52 14.06 8.31
N LEU A 205 -14.20 14.14 8.50
CA LEU A 205 -13.62 14.21 9.85
C LEU A 205 -14.04 15.50 10.59
N PRO A 206 -14.13 15.46 11.93
CA PRO A 206 -14.13 16.66 12.76
C PRO A 206 -12.89 17.52 12.51
N ALA A 207 -13.05 18.85 12.58
CA ALA A 207 -11.99 19.79 12.20
C ALA A 207 -10.73 19.73 13.08
N ASP A 208 -10.84 19.17 14.29
CA ASP A 208 -9.81 19.01 15.31
C ASP A 208 -9.22 17.58 15.37
N ALA A 209 -9.61 16.68 14.46
CA ALA A 209 -9.19 15.28 14.50
C ALA A 209 -7.75 15.03 14.00
N VAL A 210 -7.07 16.03 13.44
CA VAL A 210 -5.82 15.87 12.68
C VAL A 210 -4.71 16.78 13.23
N HIS A 211 -3.53 16.21 13.47
CA HIS A 211 -2.31 16.89 13.90
C HIS A 211 -1.16 16.67 12.91
N GLU A 212 -0.28 17.65 12.75
CA GLU A 212 0.95 17.53 11.96
C GLU A 212 2.22 17.52 12.84
N ASP A 213 2.95 16.41 12.84
CA ASP A 213 4.22 16.27 13.56
C ASP A 213 5.42 16.76 12.72
N LYS A 214 5.78 18.04 12.88
CA LYS A 214 6.80 18.70 12.05
C LYS A 214 8.19 18.05 12.14
N THR A 215 8.56 17.46 13.28
CA THR A 215 9.85 16.78 13.45
C THR A 215 9.89 15.46 12.68
N LYS A 216 8.78 14.71 12.66
CA LYS A 216 8.65 13.51 11.81
C LYS A 216 8.62 13.86 10.31
N ALA A 217 8.03 15.01 9.96
CA ALA A 217 8.02 15.51 8.58
C ALA A 217 9.44 15.67 8.00
N GLU A 218 10.35 16.25 8.78
CA GLU A 218 11.72 16.54 8.34
C GLU A 218 12.56 15.27 8.14
N SER A 219 12.44 14.28 9.02
CA SER A 219 13.22 13.02 8.90
C SER A 219 12.78 12.17 7.70
N LEU A 220 11.48 12.17 7.37
CA LEU A 220 10.95 11.39 6.25
C LEU A 220 11.14 12.05 4.89
N ARG A 221 11.39 13.36 4.81
CA ARG A 221 11.68 14.05 3.53
C ARG A 221 12.87 13.44 2.79
N GLY A 222 13.97 13.13 3.51
CA GLY A 222 15.15 12.51 2.90
C GLY A 222 14.89 11.07 2.42
N VAL A 223 14.07 10.32 3.16
CA VAL A 223 13.65 8.97 2.78
C VAL A 223 12.75 9.01 1.54
N ASN A 224 11.75 9.89 1.52
CA ASN A 224 10.85 10.05 0.38
C ASN A 224 11.59 10.53 -0.87
N ALA A 225 12.57 11.44 -0.73
CA ALA A 225 13.44 11.82 -1.85
C ALA A 225 14.22 10.61 -2.41
N THR A 226 14.75 9.74 -1.54
CA THR A 226 15.43 8.51 -1.96
C THR A 226 14.48 7.58 -2.72
N ARG A 227 13.25 7.40 -2.22
CA ARG A 227 12.23 6.58 -2.88
C ARG A 227 11.85 7.11 -4.25
N ARG A 228 11.75 8.44 -4.42
CA ARG A 228 11.49 9.07 -5.72
C ARG A 228 12.60 8.76 -6.72
N VAL A 229 13.86 8.81 -6.28
CA VAL A 229 14.99 8.41 -7.14
C VAL A 229 14.93 6.91 -7.45
N ASP A 230 14.64 6.05 -6.48
CA ASP A 230 14.49 4.60 -6.69
C ASP A 230 13.37 4.28 -7.69
N ALA A 231 12.20 4.89 -7.53
CA ALA A 231 11.06 4.70 -8.42
C ALA A 231 11.36 5.18 -9.85
N GLN A 232 12.07 6.30 -9.99
CA GLN A 232 12.49 6.79 -11.30
C GLN A 232 13.52 5.86 -11.95
N LEU A 233 14.45 5.31 -11.18
CA LEU A 233 15.38 4.28 -11.64
C LEU A 233 14.66 2.96 -11.95
N ALA A 234 13.57 2.63 -11.26
CA ALA A 234 12.76 1.46 -11.56
C ALA A 234 12.11 1.57 -12.95
N LYS A 235 11.64 2.77 -13.30
CA LYS A 235 11.08 3.07 -14.64
C LYS A 235 12.08 2.88 -15.78
N THR A 236 13.39 2.85 -15.52
CA THR A 236 14.41 2.57 -16.55
C THR A 236 14.71 1.08 -16.72
N GLY A 237 14.01 0.21 -15.98
CA GLY A 237 14.23 -1.24 -16.00
C GLY A 237 15.44 -1.69 -15.18
N MET A 238 16.06 -0.81 -14.40
CA MET A 238 17.20 -1.16 -13.56
C MET A 238 16.79 -2.14 -12.45
N PRO A 239 17.51 -3.27 -12.25
CA PRO A 239 17.20 -4.23 -11.19
C PRO A 239 17.20 -3.60 -9.80
N ARG A 240 16.28 -4.01 -8.92
CA ARG A 240 16.16 -3.47 -7.56
C ARG A 240 17.48 -3.50 -6.79
N SER A 241 18.22 -4.61 -6.86
CA SER A 241 19.52 -4.75 -6.19
C SER A 241 20.51 -3.65 -6.63
N GLU A 242 20.57 -3.37 -7.93
CA GLU A 242 21.41 -2.34 -8.52
C GLU A 242 20.96 -0.93 -8.11
N ARG A 243 19.66 -0.64 -8.18
CA ARG A 243 19.12 0.66 -7.70
C ARG A 243 19.47 0.91 -6.24
N ARG A 244 19.30 -0.10 -5.38
CA ARG A 244 19.60 0.00 -3.95
C ARG A 244 21.09 0.14 -3.68
N ALA A 245 21.95 -0.52 -4.44
CA ALA A 245 23.40 -0.33 -4.37
C ALA A 245 23.79 1.10 -4.74
N LEU A 246 23.28 1.63 -5.86
CA LEU A 246 23.55 3.01 -6.30
C LEU A 246 23.07 4.05 -5.28
N LEU A 247 21.88 3.86 -4.70
CA LEU A 247 21.34 4.75 -3.68
C LEU A 247 22.14 4.68 -2.37
N ALA A 248 22.64 3.50 -2.01
CA ALA A 248 23.53 3.33 -0.86
C ALA A 248 24.88 4.02 -1.07
N GLU A 249 25.47 3.89 -2.27
CA GLU A 249 26.72 4.57 -2.64
C GLU A 249 26.54 6.10 -2.66
N ALA A 250 25.46 6.59 -3.27
CA ALA A 250 25.14 8.01 -3.38
C ALA A 250 24.86 8.68 -2.02
N LYS A 251 24.34 7.93 -1.04
CA LYS A 251 24.14 8.42 0.34
C LYS A 251 25.46 8.58 1.12
N GLY A 252 26.60 8.20 0.52
CA GLY A 252 27.90 8.23 1.17
C GLY A 252 28.03 7.04 2.12
N GLY A 253 28.43 5.90 1.59
CA GLY A 253 28.65 4.69 2.38
C GLY A 253 29.58 4.95 3.57
N MET A 254 29.13 4.53 4.76
CA MET A 254 30.03 4.12 5.82
C MET A 254 30.88 2.99 5.23
N ARG A 255 32.18 3.25 5.03
CA ARG A 255 33.16 2.18 4.82
C ARG A 255 33.01 1.24 6.03
N ASP A 256 32.76 -0.05 5.78
CA ASP A 256 32.74 -1.16 6.76
C ASP A 256 31.38 -1.74 7.22
N ALA A 257 30.31 -1.66 6.43
CA ALA A 257 29.19 -2.60 6.60
C ALA A 257 29.44 -3.87 5.75
N VAL A 258 29.69 -5.00 6.41
CA VAL A 258 29.76 -6.34 5.79
C VAL A 258 28.48 -6.58 4.99
N PRO A 259 28.55 -7.05 3.72
CA PRO A 259 27.35 -7.26 2.93
C PRO A 259 26.50 -8.35 3.57
N THR A 260 25.24 -8.02 3.86
CA THR A 260 24.22 -9.01 4.18
C THR A 260 23.99 -9.84 2.93
N VAL A 261 24.54 -11.05 2.92
CA VAL A 261 24.31 -12.04 1.87
C VAL A 261 22.80 -12.32 1.85
N THR A 262 22.13 -11.87 0.80
CA THR A 262 20.76 -12.28 0.49
C THR A 262 20.86 -13.72 -0.02
N HIS A 263 20.15 -14.64 0.60
CA HIS A 263 20.33 -16.09 0.35
C HIS A 263 19.98 -16.53 -1.08
N ASP A 264 19.43 -15.63 -1.90
CA ASP A 264 18.98 -15.91 -3.27
C ASP A 264 19.79 -15.15 -4.35
N ALA A 265 20.78 -14.33 -3.95
CA ALA A 265 21.60 -13.57 -4.91
C ALA A 265 22.49 -14.48 -5.77
N ASP A 266 22.97 -15.58 -5.17
CA ASP A 266 23.83 -16.55 -5.84
C ASP A 266 23.03 -17.43 -6.82
N GLU A 267 21.76 -17.73 -6.53
CA GLU A 267 20.87 -18.46 -7.45
C GLU A 267 20.52 -17.61 -8.68
N ILE A 268 20.25 -16.31 -8.49
CA ILE A 268 19.99 -15.38 -9.60
C ILE A 268 21.24 -15.17 -10.45
N ALA A 269 22.43 -15.04 -9.82
CA ALA A 269 23.69 -14.93 -10.55
C ALA A 269 23.99 -16.20 -11.37
N ALA A 270 23.74 -17.38 -10.81
CA ALA A 270 23.89 -18.66 -11.51
C ALA A 270 22.91 -18.82 -12.67
N LEU A 271 21.66 -18.38 -12.50
CA LEU A 271 20.64 -18.35 -13.56
C LEU A 271 21.02 -17.40 -14.70
N ILE A 272 21.57 -16.22 -14.39
CA ILE A 272 22.08 -15.27 -15.39
C ILE A 272 23.28 -15.86 -16.15
N GLN A 273 24.16 -16.59 -15.46
CA GLN A 273 25.32 -17.22 -16.07
C GLN A 273 24.94 -18.38 -16.99
N GLY A 274 23.93 -19.18 -16.61
CA GLY A 274 23.32 -20.21 -17.47
C GLY A 274 22.57 -19.64 -18.67
N LEU A 275 21.94 -18.47 -18.53
CA LEU A 275 21.29 -17.76 -19.65
C LEU A 275 22.32 -17.30 -20.69
N ARG A 276 23.47 -16.79 -20.24
CA ARG A 276 24.57 -16.36 -21.12
C ARG A 276 25.19 -17.51 -21.92
N SER A 277 25.35 -18.69 -21.31
CA SER A 277 25.89 -19.85 -22.04
C SER A 277 24.92 -20.42 -23.06
N THR A 278 23.61 -20.31 -22.81
CA THR A 278 22.56 -20.81 -23.71
C THR A 278 22.32 -19.88 -24.91
N ILE A 279 22.52 -18.56 -24.75
CA ILE A 279 22.38 -17.57 -25.85
C ILE A 279 23.62 -17.53 -26.75
N ALA A 280 24.77 -18.00 -26.27
CA ALA A 280 26.03 -18.02 -27.02
C ALA A 280 26.26 -19.30 -27.85
N SER A 281 25.33 -20.26 -27.82
CA SER A 281 25.34 -21.53 -28.58
C SER A 281 24.19 -21.58 -29.57
#